data_AF-A0A2A2KTJ1-F1
#
_entry.id   AF-A0A2A2KTJ1-F1
#
_cell.length_a   1.000
_cell.length_b   1.000
_cell.length_c   1.000
_cell.angle_alpha   90.00
_cell.angle_beta   90.00
_cell.angle_gamma   90.00
#
_symmetry.space_group_name_H-M   'P 1'
#
loop_
_entity.id
_entity.type
_entity.pdbx_description
1 polymer ?
#
loop_
_entity_poly.entity_id
_entity_poly.type
_entity_poly.pdbx_seq_one_letter_code
_entity_poly.pdbx_strand_id
1 'polypeptide(L)'
;MSEEQDRDQKDRDEGRPCGFVEEQERPAPPMGAPKQDVTQQFFRDCHKLDVGCVMIYNNFPMLDLMSAVELMDPKMDMGMSRMKKHIGLDVCVEQGLYSSNWKEQLTIIDATLSCLVSYLEGQNIAQTFS
;
A
#
# COMPACT_ATOMS: atom_id res chain seq x y z
N MET A 1 -10.61 -26.33 -58.74
CA MET A 1 -11.25 -26.62 -57.45
C MET A 1 -10.18 -26.63 -56.36
N SER A 2 -9.59 -25.47 -56.07
CA SER A 2 -8.36 -25.41 -55.25
C SER A 2 -8.30 -24.14 -54.39
N GLU A 3 -9.44 -23.68 -53.84
CA GLU A 3 -9.50 -22.43 -53.08
C GLU A 3 -10.22 -22.56 -51.72
N GLU A 4 -10.46 -23.79 -51.23
CA GLU A 4 -11.28 -24.02 -50.02
C GLU A 4 -10.57 -24.80 -48.92
N GLN A 5 -9.23 -24.84 -48.91
CA GLN A 5 -8.44 -25.48 -47.84
C GLN A 5 -7.51 -24.53 -47.07
N ASP A 6 -7.62 -23.23 -47.28
CA ASP A 6 -6.77 -22.21 -46.62
C ASP A 6 -7.48 -21.48 -45.45
N ARG A 7 -8.69 -21.93 -45.06
CA ARG A 7 -9.51 -21.25 -44.04
C ARG A 7 -9.64 -21.97 -42.69
N ASP A 8 -9.16 -23.20 -42.58
CA ASP A 8 -9.32 -24.01 -41.35
C ASP A 8 -8.07 -24.08 -40.45
N GLN A 9 -7.02 -23.29 -40.76
CA GLN A 9 -5.75 -23.30 -40.02
C GLN A 9 -5.51 -22.00 -39.22
N LYS A 10 -6.56 -21.31 -38.73
CA LYS A 10 -6.39 -20.07 -37.96
C LYS A 10 -7.04 -20.04 -36.56
N ASP A 11 -7.65 -21.12 -36.08
CA ASP A 11 -8.32 -21.14 -34.77
C ASP A 11 -7.71 -22.16 -33.79
N ARG A 12 -6.36 -22.17 -33.68
CA ARG A 12 -5.67 -23.08 -32.76
C ARG A 12 -4.41 -22.49 -32.11
N ASP A 13 -4.43 -21.20 -31.76
CA ASP A 13 -3.41 -20.57 -30.88
C ASP A 13 -4.03 -20.07 -29.56
N GLU A 14 -5.07 -20.74 -29.05
CA GLU A 14 -5.56 -20.53 -27.68
C GLU A 14 -4.89 -21.54 -26.75
N GLY A 15 -3.70 -21.17 -26.28
CA GLY A 15 -2.96 -21.98 -25.34
C GLY A 15 -1.55 -21.50 -25.08
N ARG A 16 -1.31 -20.18 -25.13
CA ARG A 16 -0.05 -19.63 -24.63
C ARG A 16 -0.23 -19.38 -23.14
N PRO A 17 0.34 -20.21 -22.24
CA PRO A 17 0.41 -19.81 -20.84
C PRO A 17 1.14 -18.47 -20.80
N CYS A 18 0.61 -17.51 -20.03
CA CYS A 18 1.30 -16.27 -19.73
C CYS A 18 2.75 -16.60 -19.39
N GLY A 19 3.68 -16.06 -20.18
CA GLY A 19 5.04 -16.56 -20.28
C GLY A 19 5.70 -16.73 -18.91
N PHE A 20 6.33 -17.88 -18.72
CA PHE A 20 7.25 -18.10 -17.62
C PHE A 20 8.33 -17.02 -17.65
N VAL A 21 8.31 -16.12 -16.67
CA VAL A 21 9.43 -15.20 -16.42
C VAL A 21 10.36 -15.94 -15.46
N GLU A 22 11.49 -16.44 -15.98
CA GLU A 22 12.55 -17.02 -15.14
C GLU A 22 13.00 -16.00 -14.09
N GLU A 23 13.03 -16.44 -12.83
CA GLU A 23 13.42 -15.63 -11.70
C GLU A 23 14.94 -15.39 -11.74
N GLN A 24 15.35 -14.29 -12.35
CA GLN A 24 16.74 -13.85 -12.31
C GLN A 24 16.96 -13.01 -11.05
N GLU A 25 17.40 -13.65 -9.96
CA GLU A 25 17.89 -12.98 -8.76
C GLU A 25 19.03 -12.02 -9.15
N ARG A 26 18.73 -10.72 -9.18
CA ARG A 26 19.74 -9.68 -9.38
C ARG A 26 20.10 -9.11 -8.01
N PRO A 27 21.40 -9.09 -7.63
CA PRO A 27 21.82 -8.47 -6.39
C PRO A 27 21.41 -6.99 -6.38
N ALA A 28 21.05 -6.49 -5.19
CA ALA A 28 20.63 -5.11 -5.02
C ALA A 28 21.69 -4.17 -5.60
N PRO A 29 21.32 -3.23 -6.49
CA PRO A 29 22.29 -2.35 -7.12
C PRO A 29 22.98 -1.50 -6.06
N PRO A 30 24.29 -1.22 -6.22
CA PRO A 30 25.03 -0.38 -5.29
C PRO A 30 24.38 1.00 -5.18
N MET A 31 24.42 1.58 -3.97
CA MET A 31 23.85 2.89 -3.67
C MET A 31 24.50 3.95 -4.57
N GLY A 32 23.76 4.44 -5.58
CA GLY A 32 24.27 5.38 -6.59
C GLY A 32 24.36 4.84 -8.02
N ALA A 33 23.86 3.62 -8.30
CA ALA A 33 23.74 3.12 -9.66
C ALA A 33 22.93 4.08 -10.57
N PRO A 34 23.30 4.23 -11.85
CA PRO A 34 22.57 5.07 -12.79
C PRO A 34 21.13 4.56 -12.94
N LYS A 35 20.16 5.45 -12.70
CA LYS A 35 18.74 5.14 -12.90
C LYS A 35 18.40 5.24 -14.38
N GLN A 36 17.95 4.13 -14.97
CA GLN A 36 17.40 4.14 -16.33
C GLN A 36 15.90 4.43 -16.25
N ASP A 37 15.43 5.42 -17.01
CA ASP A 37 14.00 5.67 -17.15
C ASP A 37 13.36 4.60 -18.03
N VAL A 38 12.43 3.84 -17.44
CA VAL A 38 11.69 2.75 -18.09
C VAL A 38 10.23 3.11 -18.35
N THR A 39 9.80 4.34 -18.05
CA THR A 39 8.39 4.75 -18.05
C THR A 39 7.69 4.45 -19.38
N GLN A 40 8.28 4.89 -20.50
CA GLN A 40 7.66 4.69 -21.81
C GLN A 40 7.64 3.23 -22.25
N GLN A 41 8.68 2.46 -21.89
CA GLN A 41 8.73 1.04 -22.22
C GLN A 41 7.67 0.27 -21.44
N PHE A 42 7.54 0.57 -20.16
CA PHE A 42 6.53 -0.01 -19.28
C PHE A 42 5.11 0.21 -19.82
N PHE A 43 4.73 1.44 -20.17
CA PHE A 43 3.40 1.71 -20.73
C PHE A 43 3.15 0.99 -22.07
N ARG A 44 4.17 0.89 -22.94
CA ARG A 44 4.06 0.13 -24.20
C ARG A 44 3.80 -1.36 -23.95
N ASP A 45 4.41 -1.94 -22.93
CA ASP A 45 4.24 -3.35 -22.60
C ASP A 45 2.91 -3.60 -21.87
N CYS A 46 2.45 -2.68 -21.01
CA CYS A 46 1.12 -2.74 -20.40
C CYS A 46 -0.02 -2.72 -21.43
N HIS A 47 0.14 -2.01 -22.56
CA HIS A 47 -0.86 -2.01 -23.63
C HIS A 47 -1.04 -3.35 -24.35
N LYS A 48 -0.10 -4.29 -24.20
CA LYS A 48 -0.19 -5.64 -24.77
C LYS A 48 -0.95 -6.60 -23.86
N LEU A 49 -1.28 -6.18 -22.64
CA LEU A 49 -1.99 -7.00 -21.67
C LEU A 49 -3.49 -6.93 -21.91
N ASP A 50 -4.16 -8.08 -21.87
CA ASP A 50 -5.62 -8.15 -22.02
C ASP A 50 -6.34 -7.50 -20.83
N VAL A 51 -7.52 -6.94 -21.11
CA VAL A 51 -8.34 -6.30 -20.09
C VAL A 51 -8.77 -7.35 -19.06
N GLY A 52 -8.44 -7.09 -17.78
CA GLY A 52 -8.73 -7.99 -16.67
C GLY A 52 -7.57 -8.93 -16.30
N CYS A 53 -6.47 -8.92 -17.06
CA CYS A 53 -5.26 -9.64 -16.69
C CYS A 53 -4.39 -8.82 -15.72
N VAL A 54 -3.73 -9.52 -14.80
CA VAL A 54 -2.79 -8.95 -13.84
C VAL A 54 -1.49 -9.75 -13.92
N MET A 55 -0.36 -9.07 -14.06
CA MET A 55 0.95 -9.70 -14.06
C MET A 55 1.54 -9.64 -12.64
N ILE A 56 1.64 -10.79 -12.00
CA ILE A 56 2.25 -10.99 -10.68
C ILE A 56 3.16 -12.22 -10.72
N TYR A 57 4.08 -12.31 -9.77
CA TYR A 57 4.95 -13.47 -9.63
C TYR A 57 4.14 -14.72 -9.23
N ASN A 58 4.51 -15.91 -9.73
CA ASN A 58 3.71 -17.14 -9.59
C ASN A 58 3.43 -17.55 -8.14
N ASN A 59 4.32 -17.20 -7.21
CA ASN A 59 4.17 -17.53 -5.78
C ASN A 59 3.71 -16.34 -4.93
N PHE A 60 3.23 -15.25 -5.55
CA PHE A 60 2.76 -14.08 -4.81
C PHE A 60 1.25 -14.20 -4.55
N PRO A 61 0.81 -14.29 -3.28
CA PRO A 61 -0.60 -14.46 -2.96
C PRO A 61 -1.37 -13.15 -3.20
N MET A 62 -2.50 -13.25 -3.91
CA MET A 62 -3.35 -12.09 -4.19
C MET A 62 -3.90 -11.42 -2.93
N LEU A 63 -4.04 -12.17 -1.83
CA LEU A 63 -4.46 -11.63 -0.53
C LEU A 63 -3.53 -10.52 -0.04
N ASP A 64 -2.22 -10.65 -0.27
CA ASP A 64 -1.24 -9.64 0.14
C ASP A 64 -1.39 -8.37 -0.72
N LEU A 65 -1.71 -8.52 -2.02
CA LEU A 65 -2.02 -7.40 -2.89
C LEU A 65 -3.25 -6.62 -2.42
N MET A 66 -4.26 -7.29 -1.88
CA MET A 66 -5.48 -6.63 -1.39
C MET A 66 -5.25 -5.80 -0.12
N SER A 67 -4.13 -6.03 0.58
CA SER A 67 -3.71 -5.22 1.72
C SER A 67 -2.86 -4.00 1.33
N ALA A 68 -2.50 -3.88 0.05
CA ALA A 68 -1.68 -2.78 -0.43
C ALA A 68 -2.37 -1.43 -0.18
N VAL A 69 -1.57 -0.44 0.22
CA VAL A 69 -2.04 0.93 0.42
C VAL A 69 -2.11 1.61 -0.94
N GLU A 70 -3.31 2.05 -1.31
CA GLU A 70 -3.51 2.88 -2.50
C GLU A 70 -3.06 4.31 -2.21
N LEU A 71 -2.12 4.82 -3.02
CA LEU A 71 -1.62 6.18 -2.87
C LEU A 71 -2.65 7.19 -3.38
N MET A 72 -2.68 8.38 -2.79
CA MET A 72 -3.63 9.46 -3.12
C MET A 72 -5.11 9.18 -2.83
N ASP A 73 -5.46 8.04 -2.23
CA ASP A 73 -6.81 7.79 -1.72
C ASP A 73 -6.94 8.38 -0.30
N PRO A 74 -7.87 9.32 -0.03
CA PRO A 74 -8.00 9.97 1.27
C PRO A 74 -8.37 9.04 2.44
N LYS A 75 -8.84 7.81 2.18
CA LYS A 75 -9.17 6.81 3.20
C LYS A 75 -8.03 5.82 3.46
N MET A 76 -7.21 5.54 2.45
CA MET A 76 -6.12 4.56 2.53
C MET A 76 -4.76 5.23 2.75
N ASP A 77 -4.56 6.43 2.22
CA ASP A 77 -3.32 7.21 2.30
C ASP A 77 -3.39 8.23 3.45
N MET A 78 -2.72 7.91 4.57
CA MET A 78 -2.60 8.82 5.71
C MET A 78 -1.91 10.14 5.35
N GLY A 79 -1.06 10.17 4.31
CA GLY A 79 -0.39 11.38 3.84
C GLY A 79 -1.37 12.40 3.24
N MET A 80 -2.57 11.96 2.85
CA MET A 80 -3.63 12.80 2.30
C MET A 80 -4.52 13.42 3.39
N SER A 81 -4.49 12.88 4.61
CA SER A 81 -5.30 13.37 5.73
C SER A 81 -4.69 14.60 6.40
N ARG A 82 -5.50 15.63 6.63
CA ARG A 82 -5.11 16.81 7.43
C ARG A 82 -5.14 16.47 8.92
N MET A 83 -4.15 15.72 9.39
CA MET A 83 -3.99 15.47 10.82
C MET A 83 -3.74 16.79 11.55
N LYS A 84 -4.44 17.01 12.67
CA LYS A 84 -4.13 18.12 13.58
C LYS A 84 -2.72 17.91 14.11
N LYS A 85 -1.87 18.94 14.09
CA LYS A 85 -0.55 18.87 14.72
C LYS A 85 -0.73 18.55 16.19
N HIS A 86 -0.21 17.40 16.61
CA HIS A 86 -0.09 17.08 18.02
C HIS A 86 0.88 18.04 18.68
N ILE A 87 0.40 18.71 19.73
CA ILE A 87 1.22 19.60 20.55
C ILE A 87 1.85 18.72 21.62
N GLY A 88 3.18 18.65 21.64
CA GLY A 88 3.91 17.89 22.65
C GLY A 88 3.71 18.47 24.04
N LEU A 89 3.89 17.64 25.07
CA LEU A 89 3.73 18.04 26.47
C LEU A 89 4.62 19.24 26.84
N ASP A 90 5.87 19.25 26.36
CA ASP A 90 6.81 20.35 26.61
C ASP A 90 6.28 21.69 26.07
N VAL A 91 5.70 21.66 24.87
CA VAL A 91 5.08 22.83 24.24
C VAL A 91 3.82 23.26 25.00
N CYS A 92 3.03 22.32 25.52
CA CYS A 92 1.89 22.63 26.37
C CYS A 92 2.30 23.27 27.70
N VAL A 93 3.41 22.85 28.29
CA VAL A 93 3.97 23.44 29.52
C VAL A 93 4.48 24.86 29.24
N GLU A 94 5.24 25.05 28.16
CA GLU A 94 5.73 26.38 27.74
C GLU A 94 4.60 27.36 27.42
N GLN A 95 3.50 26.88 26.84
CA GLN A 95 2.32 27.67 26.53
C GLN A 95 1.37 27.89 27.72
N GLY A 96 1.67 27.30 28.89
CA GLY A 96 0.83 27.38 30.07
C GLY A 96 -0.52 26.67 29.95
N LEU A 97 -0.64 25.73 29.00
CA LEU A 97 -1.84 24.91 28.76
C LEU A 97 -1.96 23.75 29.75
N TYR A 98 -0.87 23.42 30.46
CA TYR A 98 -0.82 22.38 31.48
C TYR A 98 -0.28 22.93 32.79
N SER A 99 -1.03 22.72 33.88
CA SER A 99 -0.60 23.02 35.24
C SER A 99 -0.36 21.70 35.98
N SER A 100 0.71 21.60 36.77
CA SER A 100 1.04 20.41 37.58
C SER A 100 0.10 20.23 38.80
N ASN A 101 -1.17 20.59 38.63
CA ASN A 101 -2.22 20.44 39.61
C ASN A 101 -2.69 18.98 39.65
N TRP A 102 -2.95 18.47 40.85
CA TRP A 102 -3.42 17.10 41.06
C TRP A 102 -4.71 16.79 40.30
N LYS A 103 -5.58 17.79 40.09
CA LYS A 103 -6.84 17.63 39.34
C LYS A 103 -6.60 17.34 37.87
N GLU A 104 -5.68 18.06 37.22
CA GLU A 104 -5.37 17.86 35.80
C GLU A 104 -4.66 16.51 35.59
N GLN A 105 -3.75 16.16 36.49
CA GLN A 105 -3.09 14.85 36.50
C GLN A 105 -4.09 13.71 36.65
N LEU A 106 -5.06 13.83 37.55
CA LEU A 106 -6.09 12.82 37.75
C LEU A 106 -6.96 12.65 36.49
N THR A 107 -7.32 13.74 35.82
CA THR A 107 -8.08 13.69 34.55
C THR A 107 -7.29 13.02 33.43
N ILE A 108 -5.98 13.27 33.32
CA ILE A 108 -5.12 12.60 32.33
C ILE A 108 -5.04 11.10 32.63
N ILE A 109 -4.86 10.73 33.90
CA ILE A 109 -4.82 9.33 34.33
C ILE A 109 -6.16 8.63 34.02
N ASP A 110 -7.29 9.27 34.33
CA ASP A 110 -8.62 8.72 34.02
C ASP A 110 -8.84 8.54 32.51
N ALA A 111 -8.49 9.55 31.70
CA ALA A 111 -8.59 9.49 30.25
C ALA A 111 -7.70 8.38 29.66
N THR A 112 -6.45 8.26 30.12
CA THR A 112 -5.53 7.21 29.66
C THR A 112 -5.98 5.81 30.06
N LEU A 113 -6.58 5.64 31.25
CA LEU A 113 -7.18 4.36 31.66
C LEU A 113 -8.42 4.02 30.82
N SER A 114 -9.27 5.00 30.51
CA SER A 114 -10.42 4.83 29.61
C SER A 114 -9.99 4.41 28.20
N CYS A 115 -8.93 5.04 27.67
CA CYS A 115 -8.28 4.64 26.44
C CYS A 115 -7.75 3.20 26.53
N LEU A 116 -7.06 2.83 27.62
CA LEU A 116 -6.57 1.47 27.80
C LEU A 116 -7.70 0.43 27.80
N VAL A 117 -8.81 0.70 28.49
CA VAL A 117 -9.99 -0.18 28.49
C VAL A 117 -10.55 -0.32 27.08
N SER A 118 -10.71 0.78 26.35
CA SER A 118 -11.20 0.77 24.96
C SER A 118 -10.30 -0.05 24.03
N TYR A 119 -8.98 0.00 24.25
CA TYR A 119 -8.02 -0.83 23.52
C TYR A 119 -8.20 -2.33 23.85
N LEU A 120 -8.38 -2.67 25.13
CA LEU A 120 -8.61 -4.06 25.55
C LEU A 120 -9.95 -4.63 25.05
N GLU A 121 -10.94 -3.76 24.79
CA GLU A 121 -12.22 -4.12 24.16
C GLU A 121 -12.09 -4.34 22.64
N GLY A 122 -10.92 -4.09 22.04
CA GLY A 122 -10.60 -4.42 20.65
C GLY A 122 -10.54 -3.22 19.70
N GLN A 123 -10.53 -1.99 20.21
CA GLN A 123 -10.23 -0.81 19.39
C GLN A 123 -8.74 -0.76 19.02
N ASN A 124 -8.40 -0.10 17.90
CA ASN A 124 -7.01 0.01 17.45
C ASN A 124 -6.24 1.02 18.32
N ILE A 125 -5.03 0.63 18.76
CA ILE A 125 -4.13 1.49 19.55
C ILE A 125 -3.85 2.86 18.91
N ALA A 126 -3.69 2.91 17.58
CA ALA A 126 -3.41 4.14 16.85
C ALA A 126 -4.59 5.14 16.90
N GLN A 127 -5.80 4.64 17.14
CA GLN A 127 -7.00 5.46 17.30
C GLN A 127 -7.22 5.85 18.76
N THR A 128 -6.76 5.03 19.70
CA THR A 128 -7.06 5.17 21.13
C THR A 128 -5.99 5.97 21.90
N PHE A 129 -4.72 5.89 21.49
CA PHE A 129 -3.59 6.67 22.05
C PHE A 129 -3.12 7.76 21.07
N SER A 130 -4.06 8.35 20.33
CA SER A 130 -3.79 9.44 19.39
C SER A 130 -3.70 10.77 20.11
#